data_AF-A0A8T0EIM4-F1
#
_entry.id   AF-A0A8T0EIM4-F1
#
_cell.length_a   1.000
_cell.length_b   1.000
_cell.length_c   1.000
_cell.angle_alpha   90.00
_cell.angle_beta   90.00
_cell.angle_gamma   90.00
#
_symmetry.space_group_name_H-M   'P 1'
#
loop_
_entity.id
_entity.type
_entity.pdbx_description
1 polymer ?
#
loop_
_entity_poly.entity_id
_entity_poly.type
_entity_poly.pdbx_seq_one_letter_code
_entity_poly.pdbx_strand_id
1 'polypeptide(L)'
;MPYITNVHRRSVPSKRSSRIHCSGFVAGLFRVGKGYSPYVPSLFVFCIFSALAAVDSRPTHMSEARWINPWITGHCSTDGDMVGALRPTSFEIARGGQMSRMAANQAQKLFNTFVAETFKDASFIEGIASHRLNWLPKINRAELKNMELEDACRYFFRVMQYYGVALEQVITDEVLYGGDFLALCREAENHLTQVLCQLQMSTYLLRVRLDPDVLRDVMNQRYRTGTASQRALRNYLIFRDYADALGAMVETFEDIQNSIADLDMEAIKLILYTIRMPVLCIEL
;
A
#
# COMPACT_ATOMS: atom_id res chain seq x y z
N MET A 1 -28.36 -38.53 -26.40
CA MET A 1 -29.03 -38.66 -25.09
C MET A 1 -28.49 -37.59 -24.15
N PRO A 2 -29.33 -36.67 -23.65
CA PRO A 2 -28.92 -35.60 -22.74
C PRO A 2 -29.27 -35.96 -21.28
N TYR A 3 -28.52 -35.41 -20.32
CA TYR A 3 -29.04 -35.18 -18.97
C TYR A 3 -28.84 -33.71 -18.60
N ILE A 4 -29.99 -33.03 -18.57
CA ILE A 4 -30.21 -31.71 -18.00
C ILE A 4 -30.59 -31.94 -16.53
N THR A 5 -29.98 -31.22 -15.60
CA THR A 5 -30.64 -30.89 -14.32
C THR A 5 -30.38 -29.44 -13.95
N ASN A 6 -31.46 -28.67 -14.07
CA ASN A 6 -31.68 -27.36 -13.49
C ASN A 6 -31.61 -27.42 -11.95
N VAL A 7 -30.96 -26.45 -11.31
CA VAL A 7 -31.27 -26.09 -9.92
C VAL A 7 -31.29 -24.57 -9.75
N HIS A 8 -32.53 -24.08 -9.66
CA HIS A 8 -33.05 -22.90 -8.96
C HIS A 8 -32.12 -21.76 -8.50
N ARG A 9 -32.28 -20.60 -9.16
CA ARG A 9 -32.17 -19.27 -8.57
C ARG A 9 -33.14 -19.13 -7.40
N ARG A 10 -32.64 -18.88 -6.19
CA ARG A 10 -33.43 -18.31 -5.09
C ARG A 10 -33.17 -16.82 -5.00
N SER A 11 -34.20 -16.04 -5.33
CA SER A 11 -34.33 -14.62 -5.04
C SER A 11 -34.41 -14.39 -3.53
N VAL A 12 -33.52 -13.56 -2.98
CA VAL A 12 -33.58 -13.08 -1.59
C VAL A 12 -34.42 -11.79 -1.54
N PRO A 13 -35.36 -11.63 -0.59
CA PRO A 13 -36.33 -10.56 -0.61
C PRO A 13 -35.78 -9.25 -0.01
N SER A 14 -36.21 -8.13 -0.59
CA SER A 14 -36.03 -6.79 -0.05
C SER A 14 -36.80 -6.61 1.26
N LYS A 15 -36.12 -6.10 2.31
CA LYS A 15 -36.77 -5.70 3.56
C LYS A 15 -36.73 -4.19 3.72
N ARG A 16 -37.93 -3.62 3.49
CA ARG A 16 -38.62 -2.55 4.21
C ARG A 16 -37.77 -1.52 4.96
N SER A 17 -37.84 -0.32 4.39
CA SER A 17 -37.91 0.98 5.07
C SER A 17 -38.79 0.95 6.33
N SER A 18 -38.21 1.32 7.47
CA SER A 18 -38.93 1.72 8.67
C SER A 18 -38.69 3.21 8.90
N ARG A 19 -39.66 4.03 8.48
CA ARG A 19 -39.84 5.40 8.95
C ARG A 19 -40.22 5.34 10.43
N ILE A 20 -39.43 5.94 11.29
CA ILE A 20 -39.83 6.23 12.67
C ILE A 20 -40.35 7.67 12.66
N HIS A 21 -41.68 7.81 12.64
CA HIS A 21 -42.39 9.00 13.07
C HIS A 21 -42.47 8.97 14.60
N CYS A 22 -41.89 9.97 15.27
CA CYS A 22 -42.24 10.29 16.65
C CYS A 22 -43.00 11.62 16.63
N SER A 23 -44.32 11.55 16.81
CA SER A 23 -45.19 12.68 17.07
C SER A 23 -45.95 12.46 18.37
N GLY A 24 -45.86 13.42 19.29
CA GLY A 24 -46.98 13.78 20.17
C GLY A 24 -46.81 13.58 21.68
N PHE A 25 -47.20 14.64 22.41
CA PHE A 25 -47.63 14.71 23.82
C PHE A 25 -46.52 14.72 24.89
N VAL A 26 -46.43 15.64 25.87
CA VAL A 26 -47.43 16.46 26.60
C VAL A 26 -46.81 17.79 27.06
N ALA A 27 -47.60 18.86 27.02
CA ALA A 27 -47.31 20.17 27.63
C ALA A 27 -47.60 20.17 29.15
N GLY A 28 -46.78 20.86 29.96
CA GLY A 28 -47.04 21.04 31.39
C GLY A 28 -46.24 22.19 32.00
N LEU A 29 -46.93 23.32 32.18
CA LEU A 29 -46.58 24.54 32.91
C LEU A 29 -45.63 24.39 34.12
N PHE A 30 -44.67 25.32 34.27
CA PHE A 30 -44.44 26.00 35.55
C PHE A 30 -44.02 27.47 35.35
N ARG A 31 -44.62 28.30 36.21
CA ARG A 31 -44.67 29.78 36.22
C ARG A 31 -43.31 30.44 36.46
N VAL A 32 -43.14 31.59 35.80
CA VAL A 32 -42.13 32.62 36.11
C VAL A 32 -42.56 33.38 37.37
N GLY A 33 -41.71 33.37 38.40
CA GLY A 33 -41.79 34.27 39.57
C GLY A 33 -40.62 35.26 39.55
N LYS A 34 -40.92 36.56 39.72
CA LYS A 34 -39.95 37.65 39.87
C LYS A 34 -39.47 37.76 41.33
N GLY A 35 -38.17 37.94 41.55
CA GLY A 35 -37.59 38.34 42.85
C GLY A 35 -36.06 38.28 42.88
N TYR A 36 -35.40 39.42 43.18
CA TYR A 36 -33.95 39.66 43.41
C TYR A 36 -33.36 38.73 44.51
N SER A 37 -32.06 38.42 44.72
CA SER A 37 -30.75 39.11 44.58
C SER A 37 -29.58 38.06 44.80
N PRO A 38 -28.27 38.39 44.99
CA PRO A 38 -27.17 37.99 44.11
C PRO A 38 -26.14 36.98 44.70
N TYR A 39 -25.18 36.55 43.88
CA TYR A 39 -23.94 35.80 44.17
C TYR A 39 -23.92 34.24 44.14
N VAL A 40 -23.41 33.73 43.00
CA VAL A 40 -22.39 32.64 42.82
C VAL A 40 -22.79 31.17 43.11
N PRO A 41 -22.31 30.13 42.38
CA PRO A 41 -21.45 30.06 41.18
C PRO A 41 -22.05 29.29 39.98
N SER A 42 -21.69 29.72 38.77
CA SER A 42 -22.00 29.09 37.48
C SER A 42 -21.15 27.85 37.15
N LEU A 43 -20.92 26.95 38.11
CA LEU A 43 -19.98 25.82 37.93
C LEU A 43 -20.58 24.41 38.10
N PHE A 44 -21.88 24.26 38.36
CA PHE A 44 -22.46 22.95 38.69
C PHE A 44 -23.36 22.29 37.63
N VAL A 45 -23.56 22.90 36.46
CA VAL A 45 -24.45 22.34 35.42
C VAL A 45 -23.70 21.79 34.19
N PHE A 46 -22.39 22.01 34.07
CA PHE A 46 -21.58 21.40 32.99
C PHE A 46 -21.02 20.00 33.33
N CYS A 47 -21.17 19.51 34.57
CA CYS A 47 -20.53 18.25 34.99
C CYS A 47 -21.41 16.99 34.86
N ILE A 48 -22.66 17.08 34.40
CA ILE A 48 -23.52 15.88 34.27
C ILE A 48 -23.59 15.35 32.82
N PHE A 49 -23.16 16.13 31.81
CA PHE A 49 -23.04 15.63 30.44
C PHE A 49 -21.66 15.05 30.08
N SER A 50 -20.66 15.17 30.95
CA SER A 50 -19.30 14.65 30.71
C SER A 50 -19.07 13.24 31.26
N ALA A 51 -20.03 12.65 31.98
CA ALA A 51 -19.87 11.35 32.65
C ALA A 51 -20.62 10.18 31.98
N LEU A 52 -21.32 10.40 30.86
CA LEU A 52 -21.99 9.34 30.09
C LEU A 52 -21.44 9.15 28.66
N ALA A 53 -20.24 9.66 28.38
CA ALA A 53 -19.49 9.33 27.15
C ALA A 53 -18.39 8.28 27.40
N ALA A 54 -18.36 7.67 28.59
CA ALA A 54 -17.41 6.63 28.97
C ALA A 54 -18.08 5.26 29.08
N VAL A 55 -18.88 4.86 28.09
CA VAL A 55 -19.28 3.47 27.90
C VAL A 55 -19.25 3.13 26.41
N ASP A 56 -18.29 2.26 26.09
CA ASP A 56 -18.09 1.50 24.85
C ASP A 56 -17.57 2.26 23.62
N SER A 57 -16.33 2.76 23.69
CA SER A 57 -15.48 3.00 22.51
C SER A 57 -14.94 1.69 21.94
N ARG A 58 -15.83 0.76 21.58
CA ARG A 58 -15.51 -0.20 20.53
C ARG A 58 -15.84 0.46 19.20
N PRO A 59 -14.89 0.65 18.27
CA PRO A 59 -15.25 0.97 16.90
C PRO A 59 -16.00 -0.24 16.33
N THR A 60 -17.31 -0.24 16.51
CA THR A 60 -18.22 -1.12 15.81
C THR A 60 -18.32 -0.55 14.40
N HIS A 61 -17.87 -1.34 13.42
CA HIS A 61 -17.93 -1.08 11.97
C HIS A 61 -16.71 -0.38 11.31
N MET A 62 -15.55 -1.03 11.29
CA MET A 62 -14.63 -0.89 10.15
C MET A 62 -14.89 -2.04 9.16
N SER A 63 -15.97 -1.97 8.39
CA SER A 63 -16.38 -3.07 7.49
C SER A 63 -15.83 -2.99 6.07
N GLU A 64 -15.09 -1.95 5.70
CA GLU A 64 -14.53 -1.83 4.34
C GLU A 64 -13.01 -1.66 4.41
N ALA A 65 -12.31 -2.48 3.61
CA ALA A 65 -10.88 -2.33 3.40
C ALA A 65 -10.64 -0.98 2.70
N ARG A 66 -9.73 -0.16 3.23
CA ARG A 66 -9.30 1.08 2.56
C ARG A 66 -8.32 0.76 1.45
N TRP A 67 -7.48 -0.26 1.64
CA TRP A 67 -6.56 -0.69 0.62
C TRP A 67 -7.33 -1.34 -0.54
N ILE A 68 -7.36 -0.60 -1.64
CA ILE A 68 -7.80 -1.02 -2.96
C ILE A 68 -6.64 -0.68 -3.87
N ASN A 69 -6.21 -1.63 -4.71
CA ASN A 69 -5.16 -1.35 -5.69
C ASN A 69 -5.54 -0.05 -6.46
N PRO A 70 -4.70 1.01 -6.44
CA PRO A 70 -5.07 2.33 -6.93
C PRO A 70 -5.52 2.36 -8.40
N TRP A 71 -5.14 1.35 -9.19
CA TRP A 71 -5.50 1.25 -10.60
C TRP A 71 -6.40 0.03 -10.85
N ILE A 72 -7.66 0.13 -10.44
CA ILE A 72 -8.74 -0.71 -10.98
C ILE A 72 -9.34 0.03 -12.18
N THR A 73 -8.71 -0.12 -13.35
CA THR A 73 -9.51 -0.13 -14.57
C THR A 73 -9.62 -1.59 -14.97
N GLY A 74 -10.81 -2.16 -14.83
CA GLY A 74 -11.14 -3.52 -15.28
C GLY A 74 -11.09 -3.70 -16.81
N HIS A 75 -10.19 -3.01 -17.50
CA HIS A 75 -10.15 -2.87 -18.95
C HIS A 75 -8.75 -3.01 -19.57
N CYS A 76 -7.68 -3.30 -18.83
CA CYS A 76 -6.40 -3.67 -19.45
C CYS A 76 -6.32 -5.16 -19.86
N SER A 77 -7.47 -5.83 -20.03
CA SER A 77 -7.53 -7.27 -20.28
C SER A 77 -8.55 -7.60 -21.36
N THR A 78 -8.32 -7.12 -22.57
CA THR A 78 -8.64 -7.93 -23.74
C THR A 78 -7.41 -8.00 -24.62
N ASP A 79 -7.03 -9.21 -25.05
CA ASP A 79 -5.88 -9.44 -25.95
C ASP A 79 -5.99 -8.63 -27.26
N GLY A 80 -7.19 -8.12 -27.59
CA GLY A 80 -7.48 -7.29 -28.75
C GLY A 80 -6.98 -5.84 -28.67
N ASP A 81 -6.86 -5.24 -27.48
CA ASP A 81 -6.41 -3.84 -27.32
C ASP A 81 -4.87 -3.69 -27.38
N MET A 82 -4.14 -4.81 -27.48
CA MET A 82 -2.69 -4.89 -27.31
C MET A 82 -1.92 -4.99 -28.64
N VAL A 83 -2.59 -4.97 -29.79
CA VAL A 83 -1.94 -5.00 -31.11
C VAL A 83 -1.39 -3.60 -31.43
N GLY A 84 -0.06 -3.43 -31.38
CA GLY A 84 0.63 -2.19 -31.76
C GLY A 84 1.23 -1.34 -30.62
N ALA A 85 1.07 -1.72 -29.34
CA ALA A 85 1.76 -1.02 -28.24
C ALA A 85 3.29 -1.12 -28.37
N LEU A 86 3.98 0.04 -28.29
CA LEU A 86 5.44 0.14 -28.34
C LEU A 86 6.06 -0.65 -27.18
N ARG A 87 7.16 -1.37 -27.44
CA ARG A 87 8.00 -1.92 -26.38
C ARG A 87 8.47 -0.79 -25.47
N PRO A 88 8.50 -0.98 -24.13
CA PRO A 88 8.97 0.05 -23.24
C PRO A 88 10.41 0.41 -23.58
N THR A 89 10.61 1.69 -23.83
CA THR A 89 11.91 2.28 -24.10
C THR A 89 12.74 2.35 -22.82
N SER A 90 14.07 2.51 -22.96
CA SER A 90 14.99 2.82 -21.85
C SER A 90 14.50 3.93 -20.92
N PHE A 91 13.70 4.87 -21.44
CA PHE A 91 12.99 5.89 -20.68
C PHE A 91 12.04 5.34 -19.59
N GLU A 92 11.25 4.32 -19.88
CA GLU A 92 10.28 3.77 -18.91
C GLU A 92 10.98 3.00 -17.79
N ILE A 93 12.10 2.34 -18.11
CA ILE A 93 12.98 1.69 -17.13
C ILE A 93 13.61 2.74 -16.20
N ALA A 94 14.17 3.80 -16.79
CA ALA A 94 14.75 4.90 -16.03
C ALA A 94 13.73 5.59 -15.12
N ARG A 95 12.50 5.76 -15.61
CA ARG A 95 11.37 6.29 -14.83
C ARG A 95 11.00 5.35 -13.67
N GLY A 96 10.90 4.05 -13.92
CA GLY A 96 10.68 3.04 -12.88
C GLY A 96 11.74 3.08 -11.77
N GLY A 97 13.02 3.13 -12.16
CA GLY A 97 14.13 3.27 -11.22
C GLY A 97 14.08 4.57 -10.41
N GLN A 98 13.75 5.70 -11.04
CA GLN A 98 13.62 6.98 -10.34
C GLN A 98 12.49 6.97 -9.29
N MET A 99 11.31 6.46 -9.64
CA MET A 99 10.17 6.37 -8.71
C MET A 99 10.49 5.46 -7.53
N SER A 100 11.17 4.34 -7.81
CA SER A 100 11.63 3.41 -6.78
C SER A 100 12.62 4.07 -5.81
N ARG A 101 13.57 4.87 -6.33
CA ARG A 101 14.51 5.63 -5.49
C ARG A 101 13.82 6.65 -4.60
N MET A 102 12.85 7.40 -5.15
CA MET A 102 12.09 8.37 -4.36
C MET A 102 11.33 7.68 -3.22
N ALA A 103 10.66 6.57 -3.51
CA ALA A 103 9.96 5.78 -2.50
C ALA A 103 10.94 5.17 -1.48
N ALA A 104 12.09 4.64 -1.92
CA ALA A 104 13.11 4.07 -1.04
C ALA A 104 13.68 5.11 -0.06
N ASN A 105 14.03 6.30 -0.55
CA ASN A 105 14.51 7.40 0.28
C ASN A 105 13.47 7.80 1.32
N GLN A 106 12.19 7.88 0.92
CA GLN A 106 11.12 8.22 1.84
C GLN A 106 10.86 7.10 2.86
N ALA A 107 10.90 5.83 2.46
CA ALA A 107 10.76 4.69 3.36
C ALA A 107 11.91 4.63 4.38
N GLN A 108 13.13 4.91 3.94
CA GLN A 108 14.30 4.98 4.82
C GLN A 108 14.19 6.13 5.82
N LYS A 109 13.70 7.30 5.37
CA LYS A 109 13.42 8.44 6.26
C LYS A 109 12.39 8.07 7.32
N LEU A 110 11.24 7.50 6.90
CA LEU A 110 10.21 7.03 7.81
C LEU A 110 10.77 6.03 8.84
N PHE A 111 11.53 5.03 8.38
CA PHE A 111 12.12 4.03 9.26
C PHE A 111 13.09 4.67 10.27
N ASN A 112 14.02 5.49 9.81
CA ASN A 112 15.01 6.13 10.68
C ASN A 112 14.35 7.04 11.73
N THR A 113 13.36 7.85 11.32
CA THR A 113 12.60 8.70 12.24
C THR A 113 11.83 7.87 13.26
N PHE A 114 11.12 6.83 12.81
CA PHE A 114 10.36 5.97 13.71
C PHE A 114 11.25 5.28 14.74
N VAL A 115 12.42 4.76 14.32
CA VAL A 115 13.37 4.11 15.23
C VAL A 115 13.90 5.10 16.26
N ALA A 116 14.36 6.28 15.82
CA ALA A 116 14.94 7.28 16.70
C ALA A 116 13.96 7.79 17.77
N GLU A 117 12.68 7.92 17.41
CA GLU A 117 11.65 8.45 18.33
C GLU A 117 11.02 7.36 19.21
N THR A 118 10.91 6.13 18.72
CA THR A 118 10.24 5.03 19.43
C THR A 118 11.19 4.19 20.28
N PHE A 119 12.39 3.90 19.78
CA PHE A 119 13.34 2.97 20.42
C PHE A 119 14.61 3.71 20.84
N LYS A 120 14.73 3.95 22.14
CA LYS A 120 15.91 4.62 22.74
C LYS A 120 17.07 3.68 23.02
N ASP A 121 16.83 2.37 23.01
CA ASP A 121 17.79 1.34 23.35
C ASP A 121 18.22 0.57 22.09
N ALA A 122 19.49 0.71 21.71
CA ALA A 122 20.06 0.01 20.57
C ALA A 122 20.14 -1.52 20.77
N SER A 123 20.31 -1.98 22.01
CA SER A 123 20.39 -3.41 22.31
C SER A 123 19.07 -4.14 22.07
N PHE A 124 17.95 -3.45 22.28
CA PHE A 124 16.62 -3.95 21.93
C PHE A 124 16.50 -4.19 20.42
N ILE A 125 16.96 -3.23 19.61
CA ILE A 125 16.93 -3.31 18.14
C ILE A 125 17.74 -4.49 17.63
N GLU A 126 18.92 -4.72 18.20
CA GLU A 126 19.77 -5.86 17.87
C GLU A 126 19.07 -7.19 18.18
N GLY A 127 18.43 -7.30 19.35
CA GLY A 127 17.70 -8.51 19.76
C GLY A 127 16.51 -8.86 18.86
N ILE A 128 15.91 -7.86 18.20
CA ILE A 128 14.77 -8.07 17.27
C ILE A 128 15.17 -8.05 15.80
N ALA A 129 16.45 -7.87 15.46
CA ALA A 129 16.91 -7.75 14.08
C ALA A 129 16.57 -8.98 13.22
N SER A 130 16.55 -10.17 13.81
CA SER A 130 16.19 -11.43 13.13
C SER A 130 14.68 -11.69 13.06
N HIS A 131 13.86 -10.95 13.81
CA HIS A 131 12.42 -11.16 13.82
C HIS A 131 11.79 -10.72 12.50
N ARG A 132 10.75 -11.42 12.05
CA ARG A 132 10.02 -11.12 10.82
C ARG A 132 8.53 -11.39 10.95
N LEU A 133 7.75 -10.73 10.09
CA LEU A 133 6.32 -11.01 9.94
C LEU A 133 6.14 -12.07 8.85
N ASN A 134 5.68 -13.26 9.21
CA ASN A 134 5.60 -14.41 8.30
C ASN A 134 4.71 -14.21 7.05
N TRP A 135 3.81 -13.23 7.10
CA TRP A 135 2.90 -12.91 6.00
C TRP A 135 3.46 -11.85 5.04
N LEU A 136 4.52 -11.13 5.43
CA LEU A 136 5.22 -10.21 4.53
C LEU A 136 6.19 -10.98 3.63
N PRO A 137 6.34 -10.57 2.36
CA PRO A 137 7.27 -11.19 1.44
C PRO A 137 8.72 -11.11 1.96
N LYS A 138 9.43 -12.23 1.89
CA LYS A 138 10.88 -12.24 2.10
C LYS A 138 11.57 -11.90 0.78
N ILE A 139 12.30 -10.80 0.77
CA ILE A 139 13.16 -10.42 -0.34
C ILE A 139 14.40 -11.31 -0.33
N ASN A 140 14.65 -11.98 -1.44
CA ASN A 140 15.86 -12.76 -1.66
C ASN A 140 16.64 -12.14 -2.82
N ARG A 141 17.63 -11.31 -2.50
CA ARG A 141 18.46 -10.61 -3.50
C ARG A 141 19.17 -11.56 -4.48
N ALA A 142 19.44 -12.80 -4.06
CA ALA A 142 20.01 -13.80 -4.95
C ALA A 142 19.04 -14.22 -6.07
N GLU A 143 17.73 -14.26 -5.79
CA GLU A 143 16.69 -14.55 -6.78
C GLU A 143 16.40 -13.37 -7.71
N LEU A 144 16.72 -12.14 -7.26
CA LEU A 144 16.56 -10.92 -8.05
C LEU A 144 17.70 -10.71 -9.04
N LYS A 145 18.84 -11.37 -8.82
CA LYS A 145 20.01 -11.24 -9.67
C LYS A 145 19.70 -11.73 -11.08
N ASN A 146 20.01 -10.91 -12.08
CA ASN A 146 19.77 -11.20 -13.50
C ASN A 146 18.29 -11.40 -13.86
N MET A 147 17.36 -10.88 -13.05
CA MET A 147 15.94 -10.94 -13.37
C MET A 147 15.65 -10.09 -14.61
N GLU A 148 14.87 -10.62 -15.55
CA GLU A 148 14.41 -9.85 -16.71
C GLU A 148 13.43 -8.76 -16.27
N LEU A 149 13.31 -7.70 -17.07
CA LEU A 149 12.47 -6.54 -16.73
C LEU A 149 11.01 -6.94 -16.49
N GLU A 150 10.49 -7.83 -17.32
CA GLU A 150 9.15 -8.40 -17.23
C GLU A 150 8.89 -9.05 -15.88
N ASP A 151 9.81 -9.91 -15.44
CA ASP A 151 9.70 -10.65 -14.20
C ASP A 151 9.93 -9.74 -12.99
N ALA A 152 10.83 -8.77 -13.09
CA ALA A 152 11.05 -7.76 -12.06
C ALA A 152 9.79 -6.91 -11.84
N CYS A 153 9.18 -6.40 -12.91
CA CYS A 153 7.94 -5.63 -12.81
C CYS A 153 6.80 -6.45 -12.20
N ARG A 154 6.62 -7.71 -12.62
CA ARG A 154 5.61 -8.60 -12.03
C ARG A 154 5.89 -8.88 -10.56
N TYR A 155 7.12 -9.23 -10.22
CA TYR A 155 7.55 -9.57 -8.86
C TYR A 155 7.32 -8.40 -7.91
N PHE A 156 7.85 -7.22 -8.25
CA PHE A 156 7.74 -6.05 -7.38
C PHE A 156 6.32 -5.51 -7.31
N PHE A 157 5.51 -5.64 -8.37
CA PHE A 157 4.10 -5.29 -8.31
C PHE A 157 3.38 -6.10 -7.24
N ARG A 158 3.57 -7.43 -7.23
CA ARG A 158 3.01 -8.30 -6.19
C ARG A 158 3.54 -7.90 -4.80
N VAL A 159 4.85 -7.78 -4.64
CA VAL A 159 5.47 -7.48 -3.33
C VAL A 159 4.98 -6.15 -2.77
N MET A 160 4.94 -5.09 -3.57
CA MET A 160 4.53 -3.76 -3.12
C MET A 160 3.07 -3.72 -2.63
N GLN A 161 2.18 -4.56 -3.16
CA GLN A 161 0.81 -4.65 -2.66
C GLN A 161 0.73 -5.20 -1.22
N TYR A 162 1.60 -6.13 -0.82
CA TYR A 162 1.67 -6.60 0.57
C TYR A 162 2.01 -5.45 1.53
N TYR A 163 2.94 -4.58 1.12
CA TYR A 163 3.30 -3.40 1.89
C TYR A 163 2.19 -2.34 1.88
N GLY A 164 1.35 -2.31 0.84
CA GLY A 164 0.14 -1.48 0.81
C GLY A 164 -0.82 -1.85 1.93
N VAL A 165 -1.13 -3.15 2.06
CA VAL A 165 -1.93 -3.66 3.19
C VAL A 165 -1.26 -3.38 4.54
N ALA A 166 0.06 -3.49 4.62
CA ALA A 166 0.82 -3.22 5.84
C ALA A 166 0.70 -1.75 6.27
N LEU A 167 0.94 -0.81 5.34
CA LEU A 167 0.85 0.63 5.59
C LEU A 167 -0.60 1.07 5.89
N GLU A 168 -1.59 0.45 5.24
CA GLU A 168 -3.01 0.69 5.57
C GLU A 168 -3.29 0.43 7.05
N GLN A 169 -2.82 -0.71 7.57
CA GLN A 169 -3.01 -1.06 8.98
C GLN A 169 -2.25 -0.11 9.91
N VAL A 170 -1.01 0.27 9.56
CA VAL A 170 -0.24 1.25 10.34
C VAL A 170 -0.99 2.58 10.42
N ILE A 171 -1.43 3.12 9.28
CA ILE A 171 -2.17 4.39 9.22
C ILE A 171 -3.48 4.31 9.99
N THR A 172 -4.17 3.17 9.92
CA THR A 172 -5.39 2.93 10.67
C THR A 172 -5.12 3.02 12.17
N ASP A 173 -4.04 2.41 12.65
CA ASP A 173 -3.68 2.48 14.07
C ASP A 173 -3.26 3.90 14.49
N GLU A 174 -2.52 4.63 13.65
CA GLU A 174 -2.17 6.04 13.91
C GLU A 174 -3.41 6.93 14.02
N VAL A 175 -4.43 6.71 13.17
CA VAL A 175 -5.70 7.44 13.23
C VAL A 175 -6.52 7.08 14.46
N LEU A 176 -6.58 5.79 14.82
CA LEU A 176 -7.41 5.31 15.95
C LEU A 176 -6.81 5.68 17.31
N TYR A 177 -5.49 5.66 17.43
CA TYR A 177 -4.79 5.86 18.70
C TYR A 177 -4.09 7.21 18.81
N GLY A 178 -4.15 8.06 17.78
CA GLY A 178 -3.59 9.42 17.79
C GLY A 178 -2.07 9.42 17.78
N GLY A 179 -1.45 8.77 16.79
CA GLY A 179 0.00 8.67 16.67
C GLY A 179 0.67 9.82 15.92
N ASP A 180 1.95 10.05 16.23
CA ASP A 180 2.75 11.17 15.71
C ASP A 180 3.29 10.94 14.29
N PHE A 181 3.22 9.70 13.78
CA PHE A 181 3.81 9.31 12.49
C PHE A 181 2.82 9.33 11.33
N LEU A 182 1.56 9.73 11.57
CA LEU A 182 0.49 9.71 10.56
C LEU A 182 0.88 10.40 9.25
N ALA A 183 1.51 11.58 9.34
CA ALA A 183 1.92 12.35 8.16
C ALA A 183 2.97 11.61 7.33
N LEU A 184 4.01 11.06 7.97
CA LEU A 184 5.06 10.28 7.31
C LEU A 184 4.51 8.99 6.71
N CYS A 185 3.60 8.31 7.41
CA CYS A 185 2.97 7.09 6.91
C CYS A 185 2.11 7.36 5.67
N ARG A 186 1.34 8.45 5.63
CA ARG A 186 0.58 8.87 4.45
C ARG A 186 1.48 9.24 3.29
N GLU A 187 2.60 9.91 3.57
CA GLU A 187 3.58 10.23 2.54
C GLU A 187 4.19 8.94 1.96
N ALA A 188 4.51 7.94 2.78
CA ALA A 188 4.97 6.63 2.33
C ALA A 188 3.91 5.89 1.49
N GLU A 189 2.64 5.88 1.92
CA GLU A 189 1.53 5.28 1.16
C GLU A 189 1.35 5.97 -0.22
N ASN A 190 1.51 7.29 -0.29
CA ASN A 190 1.44 8.03 -1.54
C ASN A 190 2.58 7.64 -2.51
N HIS A 191 3.82 7.50 -2.00
CA HIS A 191 4.94 7.07 -2.83
C HIS A 191 4.77 5.61 -3.27
N LEU A 192 4.30 4.73 -2.39
CA LEU A 192 3.98 3.34 -2.73
C LEU A 192 2.93 3.27 -3.84
N THR A 193 1.88 4.08 -3.75
CA THR A 193 0.83 4.19 -4.76
C THR A 193 1.41 4.59 -6.12
N GLN A 194 2.31 5.57 -6.15
CA GLN A 194 2.97 5.97 -7.39
C GLN A 194 3.86 4.87 -7.97
N VAL A 195 4.58 4.12 -7.12
CA VAL A 195 5.38 2.96 -7.54
C VAL A 195 4.50 1.88 -8.16
N LEU A 196 3.38 1.54 -7.52
CA LEU A 196 2.42 0.54 -8.04
C LEU A 196 1.84 0.97 -9.39
N CYS A 197 1.44 2.23 -9.54
CA CYS A 197 0.95 2.77 -10.81
C CYS A 197 2.00 2.66 -11.92
N GLN A 198 3.27 2.98 -11.62
CA GLN A 198 4.35 2.86 -12.60
C GLN A 198 4.61 1.39 -12.96
N LEU A 199 4.65 0.48 -11.97
CA LEU A 199 4.83 -0.95 -12.23
C LEU A 199 3.71 -1.51 -13.10
N GLN A 200 2.47 -1.14 -12.84
CA GLN A 200 1.31 -1.56 -13.63
C GLN A 200 1.34 -1.00 -15.05
N MET A 201 1.79 0.26 -15.23
CA MET A 201 2.01 0.82 -16.56
C MET A 201 3.12 0.06 -17.30
N SER A 202 4.23 -0.25 -16.63
CA SER A 202 5.33 -1.01 -17.21
C SER A 202 4.89 -2.42 -17.62
N THR A 203 4.13 -3.13 -16.79
CA THR A 203 3.63 -4.46 -17.15
C THR A 203 2.61 -4.42 -18.28
N TYR A 204 1.79 -3.36 -18.36
CA TYR A 204 0.92 -3.12 -19.50
C TYR A 204 1.72 -2.97 -20.81
N LEU A 205 2.76 -2.13 -20.82
CA LEU A 205 3.63 -1.94 -21.98
C LEU A 205 4.42 -3.20 -22.36
N LEU A 206 4.85 -3.98 -21.37
CA LEU A 206 5.56 -5.26 -21.55
C LEU A 206 4.64 -6.42 -21.93
N ARG A 207 3.31 -6.23 -21.89
CA ARG A 207 2.31 -7.30 -22.09
C ARG A 207 2.47 -8.44 -21.08
N VAL A 208 2.85 -8.08 -19.87
CA VAL A 208 3.06 -8.99 -18.75
C VAL A 208 1.77 -9.12 -17.98
N ARG A 209 1.23 -10.34 -17.92
CA ARG A 209 0.09 -10.62 -17.03
C ARG A 209 0.52 -10.44 -15.58
N LEU A 210 -0.24 -9.62 -14.85
CA LEU A 210 -0.08 -9.38 -13.41
C LEU A 210 -0.70 -10.51 -12.58
N ASP A 211 -0.13 -10.70 -11.40
CA ASP A 211 -0.73 -11.53 -10.36
C ASP A 211 -2.01 -10.88 -9.82
N PRO A 212 -2.95 -11.67 -9.26
CA PRO A 212 -4.15 -11.14 -8.63
C PRO A 212 -3.83 -10.14 -7.51
N ASP A 213 -4.74 -9.20 -7.30
CA ASP A 213 -4.59 -8.18 -6.25
C ASP A 213 -4.46 -8.83 -4.86
N VAL A 214 -3.52 -8.33 -4.07
CA VAL A 214 -3.33 -8.75 -2.69
C VAL A 214 -4.39 -8.10 -1.83
N LEU A 215 -5.28 -8.93 -1.30
CA LEU A 215 -6.37 -8.49 -0.46
C LEU A 215 -5.92 -8.31 0.99
N ARG A 216 -6.71 -7.53 1.73
CA ARG A 216 -6.44 -7.18 3.14
C ARG A 216 -6.29 -8.42 4.04
N ASP A 217 -6.98 -9.51 3.73
CA ASP A 217 -7.02 -10.76 4.49
C ASP A 217 -5.67 -11.49 4.60
N VAL A 218 -4.69 -11.14 3.75
CA VAL A 218 -3.30 -11.60 3.86
C VAL A 218 -2.70 -11.31 5.25
N MET A 219 -3.12 -10.22 5.87
CA MET A 219 -2.76 -9.88 7.24
C MET A 219 -3.78 -10.47 8.22
N ASN A 220 -3.39 -11.54 8.91
CA ASN A 220 -4.25 -12.17 9.90
C ASN A 220 -4.65 -11.19 11.02
N GLN A 221 -5.87 -11.33 11.54
CA GLN A 221 -6.43 -10.49 12.60
C GLN A 221 -5.52 -10.35 13.82
N ARG A 222 -4.75 -11.40 14.19
CA ARG A 222 -3.80 -11.36 15.31
C ARG A 222 -2.73 -10.28 15.19
N TYR A 223 -2.39 -9.87 13.96
CA TYR A 223 -1.42 -8.80 13.71
C TYR A 223 -2.07 -7.41 13.68
N ARG A 224 -3.38 -7.34 13.49
CA ARG A 224 -4.14 -6.09 13.45
C ARG A 224 -4.49 -5.59 14.84
N THR A 225 -4.75 -6.50 15.76
CA THR A 225 -5.04 -6.19 17.16
C THR A 225 -3.79 -6.35 18.03
N GLY A 226 -3.61 -5.51 19.04
CA GLY A 226 -2.53 -5.67 20.01
C GLY A 226 -2.36 -4.48 20.93
N THR A 227 -1.50 -4.62 21.93
CA THR A 227 -1.08 -3.52 22.80
C THR A 227 -0.23 -2.50 22.05
N ALA A 228 0.00 -1.32 22.63
CA ALA A 228 0.86 -0.29 22.03
C ALA A 228 2.25 -0.83 21.69
N SER A 229 2.87 -1.59 22.60
CA SER A 229 4.19 -2.21 22.37
C SER A 229 4.18 -3.24 21.24
N GLN A 230 3.13 -4.06 21.14
CA GLN A 230 2.99 -5.03 20.05
C GLN A 230 2.83 -4.32 18.69
N ARG A 231 2.06 -3.23 18.64
CA ARG A 231 1.91 -2.41 17.43
C ARG A 231 3.21 -1.71 17.05
N ALA A 232 3.94 -1.16 18.03
CA ALA A 232 5.24 -0.52 17.79
C ALA A 232 6.25 -1.52 17.19
N LEU A 233 6.35 -2.73 17.76
CA LEU A 233 7.20 -3.80 17.23
C LEU A 233 6.77 -4.21 15.81
N ARG A 234 5.47 -4.35 15.56
CA ARG A 234 4.96 -4.67 14.23
C ARG A 234 5.29 -3.57 13.22
N ASN A 235 5.07 -2.31 13.57
CA ASN A 235 5.36 -1.15 12.71
C ASN A 235 6.86 -1.07 12.39
N TYR A 236 7.72 -1.31 13.38
CA TYR A 236 9.15 -1.44 13.18
C TYR A 236 9.49 -2.48 12.10
N LEU A 237 8.94 -3.69 12.22
CA LEU A 237 9.18 -4.77 11.25
C LEU A 237 8.65 -4.42 9.85
N ILE A 238 7.47 -3.78 9.77
CA ILE A 238 6.89 -3.33 8.49
C ILE A 238 7.80 -2.30 7.83
N PHE A 239 8.21 -1.25 8.55
CA PHE A 239 9.02 -0.17 7.98
C PHE A 239 10.41 -0.64 7.57
N ARG A 240 11.05 -1.49 8.39
CA ARG A 240 12.34 -2.10 8.06
C ARG A 240 12.25 -2.92 6.77
N ASP A 241 11.31 -3.87 6.72
CA ASP A 241 11.17 -4.77 5.58
C ASP A 241 10.67 -4.03 4.34
N TYR A 242 9.90 -2.94 4.50
CA TYR A 242 9.45 -2.08 3.40
C TYR A 242 10.61 -1.30 2.77
N ALA A 243 11.46 -0.68 3.60
CA ALA A 243 12.65 0.02 3.14
C ALA A 243 13.62 -0.93 2.43
N ASP A 244 13.84 -2.13 2.99
CA ASP A 244 14.68 -3.17 2.36
C ASP A 244 14.13 -3.62 1.00
N ALA A 245 12.81 -3.84 0.89
CA ALA A 245 12.17 -4.23 -0.37
C ALA A 245 12.28 -3.17 -1.46
N LEU A 246 12.12 -1.89 -1.11
CA LEU A 246 12.33 -0.79 -2.05
C LEU A 246 13.81 -0.64 -2.44
N GLY A 247 14.74 -0.83 -1.49
CA GLY A 247 16.17 -0.84 -1.80
C GLY A 247 16.54 -1.95 -2.79
N ALA A 248 16.02 -3.16 -2.58
CA ALA A 248 16.22 -4.28 -3.51
C ALA A 248 15.58 -4.03 -4.89
N MET A 249 14.44 -3.34 -4.92
CA MET A 249 13.81 -2.90 -6.16
C MET A 249 14.75 -1.96 -6.94
N VAL A 250 15.28 -0.93 -6.27
CA VAL A 250 16.22 0.02 -6.89
C VAL A 250 17.42 -0.71 -7.48
N GLU A 251 18.08 -1.57 -6.71
CA GLU A 251 19.23 -2.35 -7.17
C GLU A 251 18.90 -3.19 -8.40
N THR A 252 17.74 -3.86 -8.39
CA THR A 252 17.32 -4.72 -9.51
C THR A 252 17.11 -3.90 -10.80
N PHE A 253 16.42 -2.76 -10.71
CA PHE A 253 16.19 -1.91 -11.89
C PHE A 253 17.48 -1.25 -12.40
N GLU A 254 18.42 -0.94 -11.52
CA GLU A 254 19.75 -0.42 -11.90
C GLU A 254 20.58 -1.50 -12.60
N ASP A 255 20.59 -2.73 -12.09
CA ASP A 255 21.26 -3.87 -12.72
C ASP A 255 20.69 -4.16 -14.13
N ILE A 256 19.37 -4.11 -14.28
CA ILE A 256 18.71 -4.26 -15.58
C ILE A 256 19.10 -3.12 -16.52
N GLN A 257 19.09 -1.88 -16.04
CA GLN A 257 19.46 -0.71 -16.85
C GLN A 257 20.91 -0.79 -17.35
N ASN A 258 21.83 -1.20 -16.47
CA ASN A 258 23.24 -1.39 -16.82
C ASN A 258 23.41 -2.52 -17.84
N SER A 259 22.71 -3.64 -17.65
CA SER A 259 22.76 -4.78 -18.57
C SER A 259 22.29 -4.41 -19.98
N ILE A 260 21.26 -3.57 -20.09
CA ILE A 260 20.76 -3.08 -21.39
C ILE A 260 21.78 -2.12 -22.04
N ALA A 261 22.38 -1.22 -21.26
CA ALA A 261 23.38 -0.29 -21.77
C ALA A 261 24.62 -1.02 -22.33
N ASP A 262 25.04 -2.10 -21.69
CA ASP A 262 26.15 -2.93 -22.17
C ASP A 262 25.83 -3.62 -23.50
N LEU A 263 24.60 -4.12 -23.67
CA LEU A 263 24.15 -4.72 -24.94
C LEU A 263 24.14 -3.70 -26.09
N ASP A 264 23.67 -2.48 -25.84
CA ASP A 264 23.68 -1.41 -26.84
C ASP A 264 25.11 -1.04 -27.25
N MET A 265 26.04 -0.97 -26.30
CA MET A 265 27.44 -0.68 -26.58
C MET A 265 28.13 -1.77 -27.40
N GLU A 266 27.87 -3.05 -27.11
CA GLU A 266 28.40 -4.16 -27.91
C GLU A 266 27.80 -4.20 -29.32
N ALA A 267 26.50 -3.92 -29.46
CA ALA A 267 25.87 -3.80 -30.76
C ALA A 267 26.49 -2.67 -31.61
N ILE A 268 26.78 -1.52 -31.00
CA ILE A 268 27.47 -0.40 -31.66
C ILE A 268 28.89 -0.81 -32.08
N LYS A 269 29.66 -1.51 -31.22
CA LYS A 269 30.99 -2.01 -31.60
C LYS A 269 30.93 -2.98 -32.78
N LEU A 270 29.94 -3.87 -32.80
CA LEU A 270 29.74 -4.81 -33.90
C LEU A 270 29.43 -4.09 -35.21
N ILE A 271 28.52 -3.11 -35.19
CA ILE A 271 28.17 -2.28 -36.35
C ILE A 271 29.41 -1.51 -36.85
N LEU A 272 30.17 -0.90 -35.94
CA LEU A 272 31.41 -0.19 -36.30
C LEU A 272 32.45 -1.14 -36.90
N TYR A 273 32.57 -2.37 -36.41
CA TYR A 273 33.47 -3.38 -36.98
C TYR A 273 33.02 -3.80 -38.40
N THR A 274 31.72 -4.00 -38.62
CA THR A 274 31.17 -4.32 -39.94
C THR A 274 31.35 -3.17 -40.95
N ILE A 275 31.18 -1.92 -40.52
CA ILE A 275 31.38 -0.73 -41.38
C ILE A 275 32.88 -0.50 -41.67
N ARG A 276 33.76 -0.90 -40.74
CA ARG A 276 35.22 -0.69 -40.86
C ARG A 276 35.94 -1.80 -41.63
N MET A 277 35.25 -2.82 -42.13
CA MET A 277 35.80 -3.76 -43.11
C MET A 277 35.72 -3.12 -44.50
N PRO A 278 36.84 -2.64 -45.09
CA PRO A 278 36.83 -2.17 -46.45
C PRO A 278 36.74 -3.36 -47.39
N VAL A 279 36.02 -3.15 -48.49
CA VAL A 279 36.05 -3.90 -49.74
C VAL A 279 37.48 -4.39 -50.03
N LEU A 280 37.76 -5.67 -49.72
CA LEU A 280 39.02 -6.34 -50.06
C LEU A 280 38.78 -7.67 -50.78
N CYS A 281 37.64 -7.76 -51.50
CA CYS A 281 37.33 -8.86 -52.40
C CYS A 281 36.62 -8.34 -53.67
N ILE A 282 37.22 -7.41 -54.40
CA ILE A 282 37.00 -7.27 -55.85
C ILE A 282 38.32 -6.89 -56.50
N GLU A 283 39.00 -7.87 -57.08
CA GLU A 283 39.86 -7.87 -58.27
C GLU A 283 40.49 -9.28 -58.30
N LEU A 284 39.84 -10.25 -58.96
CA LEU A 284 40.05 -10.70 -60.35
C LEU A 284 41.50 -11.12 -60.63
#